data_AF-A0A291RTR6-F1
#
_entry.id   AF-A0A291RTR6-F1
#
_cell.length_a   1.000
_cell.length_b   1.000
_cell.length_c   1.000
_cell.angle_alpha   90.00
_cell.angle_beta   90.00
_cell.angle_gamma   90.00
#
_symmetry.space_group_name_H-M   'P 1'
#
loop_
_entity.id
_entity.type
_entity.pdbx_description
1 polymer ?
#
loop_
_entity_poly.entity_id
_entity_poly.type
_entity_poly.pdbx_seq_one_letter_code
_entity_poly.pdbx_strand_id
1 'polypeptide(L)'
;MIDDHPTVPPSTDATVFAECTDRMVRQMNVIALQLNTLRYVLDRDDATADAASVASTVVSAVIGRLDALIHDTGLTMLTVTGELPR
;
A
#
# COMPACT_ATOMS: atom_id res chain seq x y z
N MET A 1 -43.01 -10.98 5.98
CA MET A 1 -42.03 -12.08 5.88
C MET A 1 -40.68 -11.40 5.83
N ILE A 2 -40.02 -11.28 6.99
CA ILE A 2 -38.71 -10.67 7.10
C ILE A 2 -37.74 -11.82 6.89
N ASP A 3 -37.05 -11.85 5.75
CA ASP A 3 -35.90 -12.72 5.55
C ASP A 3 -34.82 -12.29 6.54
N ASP A 4 -34.84 -12.89 7.73
CA ASP A 4 -33.76 -12.84 8.70
C ASP A 4 -32.65 -13.76 8.17
N HIS A 5 -31.88 -13.26 7.22
CA HIS A 5 -30.68 -13.95 6.78
C HIS A 5 -29.67 -13.79 7.92
N PRO A 6 -29.27 -14.87 8.63
CA PRO A 6 -28.28 -14.75 9.68
C PRO A 6 -27.00 -14.25 9.02
N THR A 7 -26.63 -13.00 9.30
CA THR A 7 -25.33 -12.45 8.96
C THR A 7 -24.31 -13.24 9.76
N VAL A 8 -23.81 -14.32 9.16
CA VAL A 8 -22.72 -15.11 9.72
C VAL A 8 -21.58 -14.13 9.97
N PRO A 9 -21.11 -13.96 11.22
CA PRO A 9 -20.01 -13.07 11.51
C PRO A 9 -18.80 -13.51 10.67
N PRO A 10 -18.06 -12.58 10.05
CA PRO A 10 -16.89 -12.94 9.28
C PRO A 10 -15.93 -13.73 10.18
N SER A 11 -15.30 -14.77 9.62
CA SER A 11 -14.25 -15.48 10.34
C SER A 11 -13.15 -14.48 10.76
N THR A 12 -12.43 -14.78 11.83
CA THR A 12 -11.29 -13.96 12.28
C THR A 12 -10.31 -13.71 11.13
N ASP A 13 -10.07 -14.72 10.29
CA ASP A 13 -9.19 -14.62 9.11
C ASP A 13 -9.73 -13.65 8.05
N ALA A 14 -11.04 -13.64 7.82
CA ALA A 14 -11.67 -12.70 6.88
C ALA A 14 -11.60 -11.25 7.38
N THR A 15 -11.67 -11.04 8.70
CA THR A 15 -11.55 -9.71 9.31
C THR A 15 -10.11 -9.20 9.22
N VAL A 16 -9.12 -10.03 9.59
CA VAL A 16 -7.69 -9.71 9.45
C VAL A 16 -7.31 -9.44 7.99
N PHE A 17 -7.82 -10.25 7.06
CA PHE A 17 -7.63 -10.04 5.63
C PHE A 17 -8.18 -8.69 5.16
N ALA A 18 -9.40 -8.33 5.56
CA ALA A 18 -10.02 -7.07 5.19
C ALA A 18 -9.25 -5.85 5.73
N GLU A 19 -8.81 -5.91 6.99
CA GLU A 19 -8.00 -4.85 7.61
C GLU A 19 -6.65 -4.67 6.90
N CYS A 20 -5.97 -5.77 6.60
CA CYS A 20 -4.69 -5.74 5.87
C CYS A 20 -4.86 -5.21 4.45
N THR A 21 -5.94 -5.59 3.77
CA THR A 21 -6.23 -5.10 2.41
C THR A 21 -6.57 -3.62 2.41
N ASP A 22 -7.39 -3.13 3.36
CA ASP A 22 -7.68 -1.70 3.51
C ASP A 22 -6.40 -0.89 3.79
N ARG A 23 -5.56 -1.38 4.71
CA ARG A 23 -4.26 -0.76 5.00
C ARG A 23 -3.37 -0.72 3.76
N MET A 24 -3.28 -1.81 3.00
CA MET A 24 -2.53 -1.86 1.75
C MET A 24 -3.02 -0.81 0.76
N VAL A 25 -4.33 -0.76 0.50
CA VAL A 25 -4.94 0.20 -0.44
C VAL A 25 -4.67 1.65 -0.02
N ARG A 26 -4.77 1.96 1.28
CA ARG A 26 -4.44 3.31 1.79
C ARG A 26 -2.98 3.66 1.55
N GLN A 27 -2.05 2.74 1.83
CA GLN A 27 -0.62 3.00 1.64
C GLN A 27 -0.27 3.14 0.15
N MET A 28 -0.88 2.34 -0.73
CA MET A 28 -0.73 2.48 -2.19
C MET A 28 -1.25 3.84 -2.70
N ASN A 29 -2.38 4.32 -2.19
CA ASN A 29 -2.93 5.64 -2.55
C ASN A 29 -2.00 6.79 -2.12
N VAL A 30 -1.43 6.72 -0.92
CA VAL A 30 -0.44 7.71 -0.45
C VAL A 30 0.77 7.73 -1.39
N ILE A 31 1.27 6.56 -1.78
CA ILE A 31 2.41 6.44 -2.68
C ILE A 31 2.09 7.01 -4.07
N ALA A 32 0.91 6.69 -4.62
CA ALA A 32 0.46 7.23 -5.91
C ALA A 32 0.42 8.77 -5.90
N LEU A 33 -0.04 9.38 -4.80
CA LEU A 33 -0.05 10.83 -4.64
C LEU A 33 1.36 11.42 -4.58
N GLN A 34 2.29 10.76 -3.89
CA GLN A 34 3.70 11.16 -3.82
C GLN A 34 4.37 11.12 -5.20
N LEU A 35 4.13 10.06 -5.98
CA LEU A 35 4.63 9.93 -7.36
C LEU A 35 4.05 10.99 -8.29
N ASN A 36 2.75 11.27 -8.18
CA ASN A 36 2.12 12.30 -9.01
C ASN A 36 2.66 13.71 -8.70
N THR A 37 2.89 14.00 -7.41
CA THR A 37 3.52 15.26 -6.99
C THR A 37 4.93 15.37 -7.56
N LEU A 38 5.68 14.26 -7.55
CA LEU A 38 7.03 14.22 -8.07
C LEU A 38 7.08 14.41 -9.60
N ARG A 39 6.16 13.79 -10.34
CA ARG A 39 6.00 14.02 -11.78
C ARG A 39 5.78 15.50 -12.08
N TYR A 40 4.90 16.15 -11.32
CA TYR A 40 4.65 17.59 -11.49
C TYR A 40 5.91 18.45 -11.30
N VAL A 41 6.79 18.09 -10.35
CA VAL A 41 8.05 18.82 -10.12
C VAL A 41 9.06 18.58 -11.25
N LEU A 42 9.14 17.35 -11.76
CA LEU A 42 10.07 16.96 -12.82
C LEU A 42 9.65 17.43 -14.22
N ASP A 43 8.36 17.53 -14.50
CA ASP A 43 7.81 17.99 -15.80
C ASP A 43 7.93 19.51 -15.99
N ARG A 44 8.50 20.24 -15.02
CA ARG A 44 8.71 21.68 -15.15
C ARG A 44 9.96 22.00 -15.97
N ASP A 45 9.80 22.83 -17.00
CA ASP A 45 10.88 23.27 -17.90
C ASP A 45 12.01 24.04 -17.20
N ASP A 46 11.82 24.51 -15.96
CA ASP A 46 12.80 25.22 -15.13
C ASP A 46 13.52 24.33 -14.09
N ALA A 47 13.40 22.99 -14.19
CA ALA A 47 13.99 22.06 -13.24
C ALA A 47 15.53 22.19 -13.17
N THR A 48 16.03 22.50 -11.98
CA THR A 48 17.47 22.60 -11.71
C THR A 48 18.07 21.24 -11.32
N ALA A 49 19.40 21.10 -11.41
CA ALA A 49 20.08 19.89 -10.94
C ALA A 49 19.83 19.57 -9.45
N ASP A 50 19.61 20.61 -8.63
CA ASP A 50 19.23 20.47 -7.22
C ASP A 50 17.82 19.89 -7.07
N ALA A 51 16.86 20.37 -7.87
CA ALA A 51 15.51 19.82 -7.93
C ALA A 51 15.50 18.34 -8.39
N ALA A 52 16.36 17.97 -9.33
CA ALA A 52 16.53 16.59 -9.77
C ALA A 52 17.10 15.67 -8.68
N SER A 53 18.06 16.17 -7.88
CA SER A 53 18.62 15.42 -6.74
C SER A 53 17.59 15.20 -5.63
N VAL A 54 16.81 16.24 -5.31
CA VAL A 54 15.69 16.15 -4.35
C VAL A 54 14.64 15.17 -4.86
N ALA A 55 14.27 15.24 -6.14
CA ALA A 55 13.33 14.29 -6.73
C ALA A 55 13.85 12.85 -6.66
N SER A 56 15.12 12.60 -7.00
CA SER A 56 15.73 11.27 -6.88
C SER A 56 15.65 10.69 -5.47
N THR A 57 15.87 11.54 -4.45
CA THR A 57 15.72 11.16 -3.04
C THR A 57 14.28 10.79 -2.69
N VAL A 58 13.31 11.59 -3.15
CA VAL A 58 11.88 11.33 -2.92
C VAL A 58 11.42 10.06 -3.63
N VAL A 59 11.85 9.82 -4.87
CA VAL A 59 11.57 8.58 -5.62
C VAL A 59 12.10 7.37 -4.85
N SER A 60 13.35 7.44 -4.41
CA SER A 60 14.00 6.34 -3.67
C SER A 60 13.25 6.03 -2.37
N ALA A 61 12.80 7.05 -1.64
CA ALA A 61 12.00 6.88 -0.44
C ALA A 61 10.61 6.27 -0.73
N VAL A 62 9.99 6.63 -1.85
CA VAL A 62 8.71 6.05 -2.28
C VAL A 62 8.88 4.57 -2.66
N ILE A 63 9.92 4.23 -3.43
CA ILE A 63 10.22 2.83 -3.79
C ILE A 63 10.46 2.00 -2.53
N GLY A 64 11.27 2.50 -1.57
CA GLY A 64 11.49 1.79 -0.31
C GLY A 64 10.21 1.56 0.51
N ARG A 65 9.25 2.49 0.46
CA ARG A 65 7.93 2.32 1.08
C ARG A 65 7.05 1.30 0.37
N LEU A 66 7.13 1.21 -0.97
CA LEU A 66 6.43 0.19 -1.75
C LEU A 66 6.95 -1.22 -1.39
N ASP A 67 8.27 -1.40 -1.34
CA ASP A 67 8.87 -2.69 -1.01
C ASP A 67 8.44 -3.17 0.38
N ALA A 68 8.49 -2.28 1.38
CA ALA A 68 8.04 -2.60 2.74
C ALA A 68 6.55 -2.99 2.77
N LEU A 69 5.70 -2.27 2.02
CA LEU A 69 4.28 -2.56 1.93
C LEU A 69 3.99 -3.94 1.32
N ILE A 70 4.68 -4.26 0.22
CA ILE A 70 4.55 -5.54 -0.47
C ILE A 70 4.99 -6.67 0.45
N HIS A 71 6.14 -6.50 1.13
CA HIS A 71 6.67 -7.49 2.07
C HIS A 71 5.71 -7.73 3.25
N ASP A 72 5.25 -6.68 3.92
CA ASP A 72 4.34 -6.80 5.08
C ASP A 72 3.01 -7.42 4.70
N THR A 73 2.46 -7.05 3.55
CA THR A 73 1.22 -7.62 3.05
C THR A 73 1.43 -9.10 2.70
N GLY A 74 2.52 -9.43 2.01
CA GLY A 74 2.88 -10.81 1.68
C GLY A 74 3.03 -11.70 2.92
N LEU A 75 3.73 -11.21 3.95
CA LEU A 75 3.89 -11.93 5.21
C LEU A 75 2.56 -12.14 5.93
N THR A 76 1.70 -11.12 5.95
CA THR A 76 0.38 -11.23 6.56
C THR A 76 -0.49 -12.23 5.79
N MET A 77 -0.44 -12.21 4.46
CA MET A 77 -1.18 -13.16 3.62
C MET A 77 -0.73 -14.60 3.86
N LEU A 78 0.57 -14.87 3.94
CA LEU A 78 1.09 -16.20 4.30
C LEU A 78 0.64 -16.65 5.71
N THR A 79 0.48 -15.70 6.63
CA THR A 79 -0.02 -15.98 7.99
C THR A 79 -1.49 -16.37 7.96
N VAL A 80 -2.28 -15.65 7.16
CA VAL A 80 -3.72 -15.88 7.00
C VAL A 80 -4.00 -17.17 6.21
N THR A 81 -3.19 -17.54 5.23
CA THR A 81 -3.33 -18.80 4.46
C THR A 81 -2.73 -20.02 5.17
N GLY A 82 -2.01 -19.82 6.28
CA GLY A 82 -1.35 -20.90 7.02
C GLY A 82 -0.12 -21.49 6.31
N GLU A 83 0.44 -20.75 5.34
CA GLU A 83 1.59 -21.18 4.52
C GLU A 83 2.95 -20.77 5.11
N LEU A 84 2.99 -20.13 6.28
CA LEU A 84 4.26 -19.87 6.98
C LEU A 84 4.94 -21.21 7.38
N PRO A 85 6.24 -21.41 7.08
CA PRO A 85 6.97 -22.54 7.60
C PRO A 85 7.02 -22.43 9.14
N ARG A 86 6.62 -23.51 9.81
CA ARG A 86 6.69 -23.64 11.27
C ARG A 86 8.11 -23.51 11.80
#